data_AF-A0A7W4YD92-F1
#
_entry.id   AF-A0A7W4YD92-F1
#
_cell.length_a   1.000
_cell.length_b   1.000
_cell.length_c   1.000
_cell.angle_alpha   90.00
_cell.angle_beta   90.00
_cell.angle_gamma   90.00
#
_symmetry.space_group_name_H-M   'P 1'
#
loop_
_entity.id
_entity.type
_entity.pdbx_description
1 polymer ?
#
loop_
_entity_poly.entity_id
_entity_poly.type
_entity_poly.pdbx_seq_one_letter_code
_entity_poly.pdbx_strand_id
1 'polypeptide(L)'
;MNRAPDDLPRSPTGRIPQWVRDEAAGRVVDPSSWRAGGPSFASRPVVPHRPRRRALATTATLLVGAGVVGAWLTSATWMPPGGPGALLPPGSGIGQALGWGTPEPSADAVALADAAHLSEKGRRLFYDARPEVLGADQFAGRCTEPLGGPDDAVGCYRGDTGSIVVYLPADPRLLGSAVETAAHETLHAAWDRLPPWDRATLARTLEDEVARLPADDALHAQVERSVRGRSENRPTELFAYVGTQVWREGGLDPELEEVYGRFVADRAALVAVHTRSVAVLDTLRAEVEVASQQVLALESVVAQARTRLAADTAQAEAARAEYERVAARHAAMPAEQRARARLSWVWWEGSELPPAPAEETLAAVARLVARDASALRSSEASIVEMEADTAAERSRVEALHADLTGLYAQLDPAGGR
;
A
#
# COMPACT_ATOMS: atom_id res chain seq x y z
N MET A 1 39.06 -8.65 21.45
CA MET A 1 37.91 -7.79 21.82
C MET A 1 37.43 -7.09 20.56
N ASN A 2 36.52 -7.74 19.83
CA ASN A 2 35.91 -7.18 18.62
C ASN A 2 34.85 -6.16 19.03
N ARG A 3 35.01 -4.90 18.60
CA ARG A 3 33.94 -3.90 18.63
C ARG A 3 32.93 -4.28 17.56
N ALA A 4 31.66 -4.42 17.95
CA ALA A 4 30.54 -4.55 17.02
C ALA A 4 30.41 -3.25 16.18
N PRO A 5 29.95 -3.34 14.91
CA PRO A 5 29.79 -2.19 14.04
C PRO A 5 28.73 -1.22 14.56
N ASP A 6 29.02 0.09 14.46
CA ASP A 6 28.30 1.23 15.08
C ASP A 6 27.06 1.69 14.28
N ASP A 7 26.49 0.82 13.44
CA ASP A 7 25.45 1.17 12.45
C ASP A 7 24.02 0.76 12.87
N LEU A 8 23.76 0.55 14.17
CA LEU A 8 22.41 0.23 14.62
C LEU A 8 21.53 1.49 14.75
N PRO A 9 20.29 1.46 14.22
CA PRO A 9 19.37 2.59 14.32
C PRO A 9 19.07 2.93 15.78
N ARG A 10 19.23 4.21 16.14
CA ARG A 10 19.02 4.72 17.49
C ARG A 10 17.68 5.45 17.57
N SER A 11 16.98 5.28 18.69
CA SER A 11 15.81 6.11 18.99
C SER A 11 16.23 7.57 19.26
N PRO A 12 15.30 8.54 19.21
CA PRO A 12 15.58 9.95 19.51
C PRO A 12 16.20 10.21 20.90
N THR A 13 16.12 9.23 21.82
CA THR A 13 16.74 9.29 23.15
C THR A 13 18.18 8.77 23.20
N GLY A 14 18.77 8.41 22.05
CA GLY A 14 20.10 7.82 21.95
C GLY A 14 20.19 6.36 22.44
N ARG A 15 19.08 5.76 22.89
CA ARG A 15 19.02 4.36 23.31
C ARG A 15 18.70 3.45 22.13
N ILE A 16 19.44 2.36 22.03
CA ILE A 16 19.14 1.25 21.11
C ILE A 16 17.98 0.45 21.73
N PRO A 17 16.83 0.32 21.04
CA PRO A 17 15.73 -0.52 21.51
C PRO A 17 16.20 -1.95 21.80
N GLN A 18 15.64 -2.57 22.85
CA GLN A 18 16.10 -3.88 23.31
C GLN A 18 15.97 -4.96 22.22
N TRP A 19 14.89 -4.92 21.43
CA TRP A 19 14.66 -5.87 20.33
C TRP A 19 15.76 -5.81 19.25
N VAL A 20 16.30 -4.63 18.93
CA VAL A 20 17.40 -4.45 17.97
C VAL A 20 18.69 -5.12 18.48
N ARG A 21 18.92 -5.09 19.81
CA ARG A 21 20.07 -5.78 20.42
C ARG A 21 19.87 -7.29 20.45
N ASP A 22 18.64 -7.74 20.56
CA ASP A 22 18.29 -9.16 20.60
C ASP A 22 18.39 -9.76 19.19
N GLU A 23 17.95 -9.05 18.16
CA GLU A 23 18.12 -9.41 16.75
C GLU A 23 19.59 -9.44 16.33
N ALA A 24 20.37 -8.40 16.65
CA ALA A 24 21.81 -8.37 16.35
C ALA A 24 22.61 -9.46 17.11
N ALA A 25 22.07 -9.99 18.20
CA ALA A 25 22.65 -11.09 18.96
C ALA A 25 22.11 -12.47 18.54
N GLY A 26 21.25 -12.54 17.51
CA GLY A 26 20.63 -13.78 17.05
C GLY A 26 19.68 -14.43 18.07
N ARG A 27 19.13 -13.65 19.00
CA ARG A 27 18.17 -14.13 20.00
C ARG A 27 16.76 -14.09 19.42
N VAL A 28 16.15 -15.26 19.28
CA VAL A 28 14.72 -15.39 18.93
C VAL A 28 13.90 -14.98 20.15
N VAL A 29 13.02 -13.98 19.98
CA VAL A 29 12.08 -13.53 21.02
C VAL A 29 10.70 -14.07 20.65
N ASP A 30 10.11 -14.88 21.53
CA ASP A 30 8.73 -15.34 21.35
C ASP A 30 7.75 -14.16 21.39
N PRO A 31 6.73 -14.11 20.51
CA PRO A 31 5.73 -13.06 20.54
C PRO A 31 4.94 -13.14 21.86
N SER A 32 5.09 -12.11 22.69
CA SER A 32 4.32 -11.99 23.93
C SER A 32 2.83 -11.82 23.60
N SER A 33 2.00 -12.71 24.13
CA SER A 33 0.55 -12.66 24.01
C SER A 33 0.00 -11.38 24.66
N TRP A 34 -0.60 -10.51 23.84
CA TRP A 34 -1.33 -9.35 24.33
C TRP A 34 -2.53 -9.81 25.14
N ARG A 35 -2.58 -9.40 26.42
CA ARG A 35 -3.75 -9.60 27.29
C ARG A 35 -4.92 -8.77 26.77
N ALA A 36 -6.04 -9.46 26.57
CA ALA A 36 -7.37 -8.89 26.42
C ALA A 36 -7.77 -8.11 27.68
N GLY A 37 -8.23 -6.87 27.49
CA GLY A 37 -8.77 -6.03 28.55
C GLY A 37 -9.18 -4.65 28.03
N GLY A 38 -10.34 -4.54 27.40
CA GLY A 38 -10.98 -3.28 27.00
C GLY A 38 -12.50 -3.44 26.91
N PRO A 39 -13.28 -2.41 27.29
CA PRO A 39 -14.67 -2.57 27.75
C PRO A 39 -15.70 -2.77 26.64
N SER A 40 -16.74 -3.54 26.97
CA SER A 40 -17.93 -3.78 26.13
C SER A 40 -18.62 -2.49 25.72
N PHE A 41 -18.61 -2.18 24.42
CA PHE A 41 -19.53 -1.22 23.83
C PHE A 41 -20.83 -1.94 23.45
N ALA A 42 -21.90 -1.57 24.14
CA ALA A 42 -23.24 -2.07 23.91
C ALA A 42 -23.75 -1.67 22.51
N SER A 43 -24.27 -2.66 21.79
CA SER A 43 -24.89 -2.56 20.48
C SER A 43 -26.13 -1.67 20.51
N ARG A 44 -26.20 -0.68 19.59
CA ARG A 44 -27.45 0.02 19.27
C ARG A 44 -28.19 -0.72 18.15
N PRO A 45 -29.54 -0.84 18.21
CA PRO A 45 -30.30 -1.52 17.17
C PRO A 45 -30.44 -0.66 15.92
N VAL A 46 -30.16 -1.27 14.76
CA VAL A 46 -30.38 -0.69 13.42
C VAL A 46 -31.86 -0.86 13.06
N VAL A 47 -32.51 0.25 12.70
CA VAL A 47 -33.88 0.28 12.18
C VAL A 47 -33.86 -0.07 10.68
N PRO A 48 -34.72 -0.98 10.18
CA PRO A 48 -34.73 -1.34 8.77
C PRO A 48 -35.43 -0.28 7.91
N HIS A 49 -34.71 0.28 6.93
CA HIS A 49 -35.30 1.09 5.87
C HIS A 49 -35.88 0.20 4.77
N ARG A 50 -37.19 0.36 4.49
CA ARG A 50 -37.90 -0.29 3.37
C ARG A 50 -37.43 0.26 2.01
N PRO A 51 -37.36 -0.56 0.96
CA PRO A 51 -36.99 -0.09 -0.37
C PRO A 51 -38.14 0.66 -1.04
N ARG A 52 -37.88 1.89 -1.51
CA ARG A 52 -38.78 2.66 -2.37
C ARG A 52 -38.57 2.26 -3.82
N ARG A 53 -39.57 1.57 -4.39
CA ARG A 53 -39.73 1.39 -5.85
C ARG A 53 -39.75 2.76 -6.53
N ARG A 54 -38.94 2.95 -7.58
CA ARG A 54 -39.12 4.03 -8.55
C ARG A 54 -39.36 3.44 -9.93
N ALA A 55 -40.44 3.96 -10.51
CA ALA A 55 -41.08 3.51 -11.73
C ALA A 55 -40.26 3.91 -12.97
N LEU A 56 -40.48 3.10 -14.00
CA LEU A 56 -40.13 3.33 -15.40
C LEU A 56 -40.64 4.71 -15.87
N ALA A 57 -39.78 5.45 -16.54
CA ALA A 57 -40.16 6.52 -17.44
C ALA A 57 -39.42 6.32 -18.77
N THR A 58 -40.17 5.74 -19.72
CA THR A 58 -39.90 5.72 -21.15
C THR A 58 -39.84 7.14 -21.71
N THR A 59 -38.86 7.43 -22.56
CA THR A 59 -39.03 8.48 -23.59
C THR A 59 -38.22 8.12 -24.83
N ALA A 60 -38.93 8.07 -25.95
CA ALA A 60 -38.45 7.75 -27.28
C ALA A 60 -38.32 9.03 -28.11
N THR A 61 -37.28 9.14 -28.94
CA THR A 61 -37.23 9.96 -30.17
C THR A 61 -35.96 9.57 -30.94
N LEU A 62 -36.04 8.74 -31.98
CA LEU A 62 -36.24 9.03 -33.41
C LEU A 62 -34.96 9.34 -34.21
N LEU A 63 -34.61 8.31 -34.99
CA LEU A 63 -33.91 8.21 -36.28
C LEU A 63 -33.83 9.45 -37.16
N VAL A 64 -32.64 9.64 -37.77
CA VAL A 64 -32.48 10.03 -39.19
C VAL A 64 -31.38 9.16 -39.79
N GLY A 65 -31.69 8.49 -40.90
CA GLY A 65 -30.77 7.66 -41.66
C GLY A 65 -30.33 8.28 -42.98
N ALA A 66 -29.20 7.78 -43.49
CA ALA A 66 -28.78 7.68 -44.89
C ALA A 66 -27.52 6.78 -44.84
N GLY A 67 -27.36 5.66 -45.55
CA GLY A 67 -27.89 5.26 -46.85
C GLY A 67 -26.76 5.32 -47.87
N VAL A 68 -25.96 4.25 -48.03
CA VAL A 68 -25.23 3.96 -49.28
C VAL A 68 -25.10 2.44 -49.45
N VAL A 69 -25.63 1.99 -50.59
CA VAL A 69 -25.51 0.66 -51.21
C VAL A 69 -24.24 0.61 -52.06
N GLY A 70 -23.56 -0.54 -52.09
CA GLY A 70 -22.48 -0.79 -53.04
C GLY A 70 -22.10 -2.28 -53.10
N ALA A 71 -22.69 -3.00 -54.05
CA ALA A 71 -22.37 -4.37 -54.44
C ALA A 71 -21.00 -4.49 -55.12
N TRP A 72 -20.33 -5.65 -55.06
CA TRP A 72 -19.53 -6.34 -56.12
C TRP A 72 -19.07 -7.69 -55.51
N LEU A 73 -19.63 -8.84 -55.89
CA LEU A 73 -19.38 -9.72 -57.06
C LEU A 73 -18.13 -10.62 -56.97
N THR A 74 -18.45 -11.90 -57.16
CA THR A 74 -17.67 -13.11 -57.37
C THR A 74 -16.52 -13.03 -58.37
N SER A 75 -15.43 -13.77 -58.09
CA SER A 75 -14.73 -14.53 -59.14
C SER A 75 -13.78 -15.56 -58.53
N ALA A 76 -14.21 -16.82 -58.53
CA ALA A 76 -13.31 -17.96 -58.66
C ALA A 76 -12.73 -17.94 -60.09
N THR A 77 -11.45 -18.25 -60.27
CA THR A 77 -10.95 -19.19 -61.30
C THR A 77 -9.41 -19.24 -61.39
N TRP A 78 -8.90 -20.48 -61.47
CA TRP A 78 -7.75 -20.97 -62.25
C TRP A 78 -6.36 -21.10 -61.59
N MET A 79 -6.08 -22.35 -61.20
CA MET A 79 -4.76 -22.97 -61.14
C MET A 79 -4.38 -23.54 -62.53
N PRO A 80 -3.13 -23.41 -62.99
CA PRO A 80 -2.57 -24.31 -64.00
C PRO A 80 -1.72 -25.43 -63.35
N PRO A 81 -1.74 -26.66 -63.91
CA PRO A 81 -0.89 -27.76 -63.45
C PRO A 81 0.44 -27.81 -64.22
N GLY A 82 1.51 -28.23 -63.54
CA GLY A 82 2.67 -28.87 -64.17
C GLY A 82 4.01 -28.15 -64.00
N GLY A 83 4.94 -28.81 -63.30
CA GLY A 83 6.37 -28.50 -63.30
C GLY A 83 7.14 -29.48 -62.39
N PRO A 84 8.15 -30.23 -62.87
CA PRO A 84 8.57 -31.49 -62.27
C PRO A 84 9.70 -31.37 -61.22
N GLY A 85 9.89 -32.48 -60.50
CA GLY A 85 10.74 -32.66 -59.33
C GLY A 85 12.16 -32.09 -59.42
N ALA A 86 12.52 -31.37 -58.37
CA ALA A 86 13.89 -31.23 -57.91
C ALA A 86 14.03 -32.05 -56.61
N LEU A 87 14.87 -33.07 -56.66
CA LEU A 87 15.27 -33.89 -55.52
C LEU A 87 16.01 -33.02 -54.50
N LEU A 88 15.48 -32.90 -53.28
CA LEU A 88 16.17 -32.31 -52.13
C LEU A 88 16.91 -33.41 -51.36
N PRO A 89 18.09 -33.10 -50.77
CA PRO A 89 18.87 -34.06 -50.00
C PRO A 89 18.19 -34.37 -48.66
N PRO A 90 18.40 -35.57 -48.08
CA PRO A 90 17.75 -35.97 -46.84
C PRO A 90 18.36 -35.19 -45.67
N GLY A 91 17.53 -34.44 -44.94
CA GLY A 91 17.94 -33.71 -43.73
C GLY A 91 17.19 -32.41 -43.45
N SER A 92 16.36 -31.91 -44.37
CA SER A 92 15.53 -30.72 -44.12
C SER A 92 14.16 -31.15 -43.61
N GLY A 93 13.99 -31.14 -42.28
CA GLY A 93 12.69 -31.36 -41.65
C GLY A 93 11.67 -30.37 -42.19
N ILE A 94 10.57 -30.90 -42.72
CA ILE A 94 9.49 -30.20 -43.42
C ILE A 94 8.63 -29.34 -42.44
N GLY A 95 9.04 -29.22 -41.16
CA GLY A 95 8.33 -28.49 -40.12
C GLY A 95 8.57 -26.96 -40.11
N GLN A 96 9.62 -26.45 -40.77
CA GLN A 96 9.92 -25.00 -40.76
C GLN A 96 9.39 -24.22 -41.97
N ALA A 97 8.94 -24.89 -43.04
CA ALA A 97 8.56 -24.23 -44.29
C ALA A 97 7.07 -23.83 -44.39
N LEU A 98 6.26 -24.22 -43.40
CA LEU A 98 4.90 -23.72 -43.21
C LEU A 98 4.93 -23.02 -41.84
N GLY A 99 4.84 -21.70 -41.78
CA GLY A 99 4.94 -20.88 -40.56
C GLY A 99 3.83 -21.12 -39.51
N TRP A 100 3.73 -22.34 -38.98
CA TRP A 100 2.82 -22.79 -37.93
C TRP A 100 3.57 -22.99 -36.60
N GLY A 101 4.71 -22.32 -36.42
CA GLY A 101 5.36 -22.22 -35.13
C GLY A 101 4.61 -21.21 -34.26
N THR A 102 4.35 -21.54 -33.00
CA THR A 102 3.99 -20.53 -32.00
C THR A 102 5.09 -19.47 -31.98
N PRO A 103 4.76 -18.17 -32.02
CA PRO A 103 5.75 -17.10 -31.91
C PRO A 103 6.59 -17.32 -30.65
N GLU A 104 7.89 -17.05 -30.73
CA GLU A 104 8.77 -17.10 -29.56
C GLU A 104 8.24 -16.11 -28.49
N PRO A 105 8.10 -16.53 -27.22
CA PRO A 105 7.59 -15.66 -26.18
C PRO A 105 8.53 -14.47 -25.96
N SER A 106 7.96 -13.31 -25.61
CA SER A 106 8.76 -12.14 -25.25
C SER A 106 9.59 -12.40 -24.00
N ALA A 107 10.67 -11.63 -23.81
CA ALA A 107 11.51 -11.73 -22.61
C ALA A 107 10.69 -11.50 -21.32
N ASP A 108 9.74 -10.55 -21.34
CA ASP A 108 8.86 -10.28 -20.20
C ASP A 108 7.93 -11.47 -19.91
N ALA A 109 7.37 -12.09 -20.94
CA ALA A 109 6.56 -13.30 -20.78
C ALA A 109 7.38 -14.47 -20.20
N VAL A 110 8.64 -14.62 -20.61
CA VAL A 110 9.55 -15.61 -20.02
C VAL A 110 9.82 -15.30 -18.54
N ALA A 111 10.11 -14.04 -18.22
CA ALA A 111 10.37 -13.61 -16.84
C ALA A 111 9.16 -13.80 -15.91
N LEU A 112 7.94 -13.47 -16.39
CA LEU A 112 6.72 -13.72 -15.64
C LEU A 112 6.49 -15.22 -15.41
N ALA A 113 6.70 -16.06 -16.44
CA ALA A 113 6.55 -17.50 -16.31
C ALA A 113 7.56 -18.13 -15.33
N ASP A 114 8.80 -17.63 -15.30
CA ASP A 114 9.84 -18.02 -14.33
C ASP A 114 9.43 -17.62 -12.91
N ALA A 115 9.07 -16.35 -12.71
CA ALA A 115 8.69 -15.81 -11.41
C ALA A 115 7.38 -16.38 -10.87
N ALA A 116 6.48 -16.81 -11.76
CA ALA A 116 5.24 -17.51 -11.41
C ALA A 116 5.47 -19.00 -11.10
N HIS A 117 6.72 -19.49 -11.20
CA HIS A 117 7.07 -20.88 -10.98
C HIS A 117 6.27 -21.84 -11.87
N LEU A 118 5.97 -21.45 -13.11
CA LEU A 118 5.21 -22.31 -14.03
C LEU A 118 6.00 -23.58 -14.36
N SER A 119 5.32 -24.72 -14.34
CA SER A 119 5.88 -25.99 -14.81
C SER A 119 6.11 -25.93 -16.32
N GLU A 120 6.86 -26.89 -16.89
CA GLU A 120 7.05 -26.97 -18.34
C GLU A 120 5.71 -26.99 -19.12
N LYS A 121 4.70 -27.67 -18.57
CA LYS A 121 3.35 -27.69 -19.16
C LYS A 121 2.62 -26.35 -18.94
N GLY A 122 2.75 -25.72 -17.79
CA GLY A 122 2.20 -24.37 -17.54
C GLY A 122 2.79 -23.33 -18.49
N ARG A 123 4.11 -23.34 -18.69
CA ARG A 123 4.81 -22.47 -19.66
C ARG A 123 4.28 -22.64 -21.07
N ARG A 124 4.12 -23.89 -21.52
CA ARG A 124 3.53 -24.16 -22.84
C ARG A 124 2.13 -23.58 -22.95
N LEU A 125 1.27 -23.78 -21.96
CA LEU A 125 -0.07 -23.19 -21.97
C LEU A 125 -0.03 -21.66 -22.06
N PHE A 126 0.83 -21.03 -21.26
CA PHE A 126 0.98 -19.59 -21.24
C PHE A 126 1.48 -19.07 -22.60
N TYR A 127 2.50 -19.70 -23.20
CA TYR A 127 3.05 -19.28 -24.50
C TYR A 127 2.14 -19.59 -25.69
N ASP A 128 1.45 -20.73 -25.67
CA ASP A 128 0.41 -21.07 -26.66
C ASP A 128 -0.72 -20.05 -26.64
N ALA A 129 -0.96 -19.43 -25.48
CA ALA A 129 -1.90 -18.33 -25.33
C ALA A 129 -1.36 -16.97 -25.79
N ARG A 130 -0.20 -16.93 -26.45
CA ARG A 130 0.41 -15.74 -27.08
C ARG A 130 0.32 -14.51 -26.16
N PRO A 131 0.98 -14.54 -25.00
CA PRO A 131 0.76 -13.57 -23.94
C PRO A 131 1.24 -12.19 -24.38
N GLU A 132 0.39 -11.18 -24.21
CA GLU A 132 0.74 -9.78 -24.39
C GLU A 132 0.99 -9.14 -23.02
N VAL A 133 2.23 -8.75 -22.75
CA VAL A 133 2.61 -8.02 -21.52
C VAL A 133 2.67 -6.53 -21.86
N LEU A 134 1.75 -5.75 -21.30
CA LEU A 134 1.48 -4.38 -21.73
C LEU A 134 1.60 -3.38 -20.57
N GLY A 135 2.20 -2.21 -20.83
CA GLY A 135 2.10 -1.07 -19.92
C GLY A 135 0.72 -0.40 -19.97
N ALA A 136 0.47 0.58 -19.09
CA ALA A 136 -0.85 1.16 -18.86
C ALA A 136 -1.56 1.64 -20.14
N ASP A 137 -0.87 2.46 -20.95
CA ASP A 137 -1.45 3.04 -22.18
C ASP A 137 -1.88 1.99 -23.20
N GLN A 138 -1.13 0.88 -23.30
CA GLN A 138 -1.40 -0.19 -24.25
C GLN A 138 -2.42 -1.19 -23.71
N PHE A 139 -2.46 -1.39 -22.39
CA PHE A 139 -3.38 -2.27 -21.71
C PHE A 139 -4.81 -1.71 -21.67
N ALA A 140 -4.96 -0.39 -21.70
CA ALA A 140 -6.24 0.28 -21.54
C ALA A 140 -7.28 -0.20 -22.58
N GLY A 141 -8.42 -0.74 -22.12
CA GLY A 141 -9.46 -1.29 -23.01
C GLY A 141 -9.16 -2.68 -23.59
N ARG A 142 -8.07 -3.34 -23.18
CA ARG A 142 -7.70 -4.68 -23.67
C ARG A 142 -8.45 -5.80 -22.94
N CYS A 143 -8.98 -5.57 -21.74
CA CYS A 143 -9.72 -6.59 -20.99
C CYS A 143 -11.20 -6.25 -20.76
N THR A 144 -11.75 -5.35 -21.57
CA THR A 144 -13.14 -4.93 -21.46
C THR A 144 -14.07 -5.93 -22.16
N GLU A 145 -15.08 -6.40 -21.44
CA GLU A 145 -16.18 -7.18 -21.99
C GLU A 145 -17.17 -6.28 -22.77
N PRO A 146 -17.83 -6.79 -23.85
CA PRO A 146 -18.76 -6.00 -24.68
C PRO A 146 -19.93 -5.33 -23.92
N LEU A 147 -20.21 -5.77 -22.68
CA LEU A 147 -21.30 -5.27 -21.85
C LEU A 147 -20.89 -4.22 -20.80
N GLY A 148 -19.68 -3.66 -20.87
CA GLY A 148 -19.33 -2.40 -20.20
C GLY A 148 -19.37 -2.44 -18.66
N GLY A 149 -18.70 -3.42 -18.05
CA GLY A 149 -18.36 -3.37 -16.62
C GLY A 149 -17.16 -2.44 -16.36
N PRO A 150 -16.92 -2.01 -15.10
CA PRO A 150 -15.69 -1.32 -14.75
C PRO A 150 -14.46 -2.15 -15.18
N ASP A 151 -13.46 -1.47 -15.73
CA ASP A 151 -12.29 -2.06 -16.39
C ASP A 151 -11.16 -2.29 -15.36
N ASP A 152 -11.52 -2.82 -14.17
CA ASP A 152 -10.62 -3.05 -13.02
C ASP A 152 -9.71 -4.28 -13.17
N ALA A 153 -9.80 -4.96 -14.32
CA ALA A 153 -8.99 -6.12 -14.62
C ALA A 153 -7.54 -5.71 -14.88
N VAL A 154 -6.59 -6.34 -14.20
CA VAL A 154 -5.15 -6.21 -14.45
C VAL A 154 -4.63 -7.29 -15.44
N GLY A 155 -5.52 -8.14 -15.92
CA GLY A 155 -5.24 -9.15 -16.94
C GLY A 155 -6.53 -9.83 -17.38
N CYS A 156 -6.44 -10.59 -18.46
CA CYS A 156 -7.54 -11.42 -18.91
C CYS A 156 -7.07 -12.55 -19.83
N TYR A 157 -7.66 -13.72 -19.62
CA TYR A 157 -7.68 -14.82 -20.57
C TYR A 157 -8.97 -14.80 -21.38
N ARG A 158 -8.81 -14.79 -22.71
CA ARG A 158 -9.92 -14.79 -23.67
C ARG A 158 -10.12 -16.21 -24.21
N GLY A 159 -11.09 -16.93 -23.67
CA GLY A 159 -11.32 -18.34 -24.01
C GLY A 159 -11.70 -18.60 -25.48
N ASP A 160 -12.29 -17.61 -26.16
CA ASP A 160 -12.66 -17.69 -27.58
C ASP A 160 -11.45 -17.64 -28.52
N THR A 161 -10.45 -16.82 -28.20
CA THR A 161 -9.20 -16.69 -28.96
C THR A 161 -8.04 -17.50 -28.36
N GLY A 162 -8.24 -18.01 -27.14
CA GLY A 162 -7.24 -18.67 -26.31
C GLY A 162 -6.07 -17.76 -25.95
N SER A 163 -6.27 -16.43 -25.87
CA SER A 163 -5.16 -15.46 -25.69
C SER A 163 -5.12 -14.83 -24.30
N ILE A 164 -3.91 -14.53 -23.79
CA ILE A 164 -3.72 -13.87 -22.49
C ILE A 164 -3.17 -12.45 -22.69
N VAL A 165 -3.72 -11.50 -21.94
CA VAL A 165 -3.16 -10.15 -21.79
C VAL A 165 -2.86 -9.91 -20.31
N VAL A 166 -1.68 -9.38 -20.00
CA VAL A 166 -1.23 -9.05 -18.65
C VAL A 166 -0.78 -7.60 -18.60
N TYR A 167 -1.29 -6.84 -17.63
CA TYR A 167 -0.79 -5.51 -17.34
C TYR A 167 0.51 -5.60 -16.52
N LEU A 168 1.52 -4.83 -16.95
CA LEU A 168 2.79 -4.67 -16.24
C LEU A 168 2.86 -3.25 -15.65
N PRO A 169 2.74 -3.11 -14.32
CA PRO A 169 2.98 -1.84 -13.64
C PRO A 169 4.40 -1.31 -13.91
N ALA A 170 4.55 0.01 -13.95
CA ALA A 170 5.85 0.65 -14.15
C ALA A 170 6.72 0.59 -12.89
N ASP A 171 6.11 0.62 -11.70
CA ASP A 171 6.83 0.50 -10.43
C ASP A 171 7.21 -0.96 -10.15
N PRO A 172 8.50 -1.28 -9.99
CA PRO A 172 8.97 -2.65 -9.77
C PRO A 172 8.46 -3.27 -8.46
N ARG A 173 8.04 -2.46 -7.48
CA ARG A 173 7.43 -2.95 -6.23
C ARG A 173 6.11 -3.70 -6.48
N LEU A 174 5.46 -3.42 -7.61
CA LEU A 174 4.21 -4.05 -8.01
C LEU A 174 4.40 -5.22 -8.99
N LEU A 175 5.65 -5.59 -9.34
CA LEU A 175 5.89 -6.68 -10.28
C LEU A 175 5.23 -7.99 -9.86
N GLY A 176 5.14 -8.25 -8.55
CA GLY A 176 4.50 -9.45 -8.04
C GLY A 176 3.01 -9.55 -8.37
N SER A 177 2.29 -8.43 -8.57
CA SER A 177 0.90 -8.47 -9.04
C SER A 177 0.83 -8.94 -10.49
N ALA A 178 1.73 -8.50 -11.36
CA ALA A 178 1.79 -8.97 -12.76
C ALA A 178 2.17 -10.46 -12.85
N VAL A 179 3.04 -10.94 -11.96
CA VAL A 179 3.41 -12.37 -11.86
C VAL A 179 2.20 -13.20 -11.43
N GLU A 180 1.48 -12.76 -10.39
CA GLU A 180 0.25 -13.40 -9.94
C GLU A 180 -0.80 -13.44 -11.05
N THR A 181 -1.03 -12.31 -11.73
CA THR A 181 -1.95 -12.23 -12.87
C THR A 181 -1.57 -13.18 -13.98
N ALA A 182 -0.29 -13.24 -14.39
CA ALA A 182 0.14 -14.17 -15.43
C ALA A 182 -0.14 -15.64 -15.05
N ALA A 183 0.08 -16.01 -13.78
CA ALA A 183 -0.25 -17.34 -13.28
C ALA A 183 -1.77 -17.56 -13.25
N HIS A 184 -2.53 -16.58 -12.78
CA HIS A 184 -4.00 -16.60 -12.71
C HIS A 184 -4.62 -16.84 -14.09
N GLU A 185 -4.23 -16.05 -15.09
CA GLU A 185 -4.70 -16.21 -16.47
C GLU A 185 -4.26 -17.54 -17.10
N THR A 186 -3.07 -18.03 -16.74
CA THR A 186 -2.61 -19.36 -17.16
C THR A 186 -3.49 -20.47 -16.56
N LEU A 187 -3.96 -20.30 -15.32
CA LEU A 187 -4.87 -21.26 -14.67
C LEU A 187 -6.27 -21.25 -15.29
N HIS A 188 -6.76 -20.12 -15.78
CA HIS A 188 -7.96 -20.10 -16.63
C HIS A 188 -7.75 -20.92 -17.93
N ALA A 189 -6.63 -20.71 -18.62
CA ALA A 189 -6.29 -21.48 -19.83
C ALA A 189 -6.09 -22.99 -19.55
N ALA A 190 -5.66 -23.35 -18.34
CA ALA A 190 -5.57 -24.72 -17.88
C ALA A 190 -6.96 -25.32 -17.59
N TRP A 191 -7.82 -24.57 -16.89
CA TRP A 191 -9.20 -24.96 -16.58
C TRP A 191 -10.00 -25.30 -17.84
N ASP A 192 -9.88 -24.47 -18.88
CA ASP A 192 -10.56 -24.70 -20.17
C ASP A 192 -10.18 -26.01 -20.85
N ARG A 193 -8.95 -26.49 -20.62
CA ARG A 193 -8.45 -27.76 -21.16
C ARG A 193 -8.79 -28.96 -20.29
N LEU A 194 -9.33 -28.76 -19.08
CA LEU A 194 -9.73 -29.86 -18.23
C LEU A 194 -11.04 -30.50 -18.76
N PRO A 195 -11.10 -31.85 -18.77
CA PRO A 195 -12.33 -32.57 -19.04
C PRO A 195 -13.51 -32.09 -18.17
N PRO A 196 -14.75 -32.11 -18.67
CA PRO A 196 -15.92 -31.67 -17.90
C PRO A 196 -16.10 -32.40 -16.55
N TRP A 197 -15.72 -33.68 -16.50
CA TRP A 197 -15.80 -34.47 -15.27
C TRP A 197 -14.76 -34.04 -14.23
N ASP A 198 -13.52 -33.74 -14.65
CA ASP A 198 -12.48 -33.18 -13.78
C ASP A 198 -12.95 -31.83 -13.20
N ARG A 199 -13.45 -30.93 -14.06
CA ARG A 199 -13.97 -29.62 -13.64
C ARG A 199 -15.10 -29.74 -12.62
N ALA A 200 -16.03 -30.66 -12.80
CA ALA A 200 -17.13 -30.87 -11.87
C ALA A 200 -16.65 -31.38 -10.50
N THR A 201 -15.66 -32.27 -10.47
CA THR A 201 -15.06 -32.74 -9.21
C THR A 201 -14.32 -31.61 -8.51
N LEU A 202 -13.40 -30.94 -9.21
CA LEU A 202 -12.56 -29.88 -8.66
C LEU A 202 -13.38 -28.68 -8.18
N ALA A 203 -14.46 -28.32 -8.87
CA ALA A 203 -15.34 -27.22 -8.46
C ALA A 203 -15.88 -27.42 -7.04
N ARG A 204 -16.24 -28.66 -6.66
CA ARG A 204 -16.71 -28.95 -5.29
C ARG A 204 -15.58 -28.83 -4.28
N THR A 205 -14.41 -29.41 -4.58
CA THR A 205 -13.24 -29.36 -3.71
C THR A 205 -12.76 -27.92 -3.47
N LEU A 206 -12.82 -27.07 -4.50
CA LEU A 206 -12.48 -25.63 -4.39
C LEU A 206 -13.43 -24.88 -3.46
N GLU A 207 -14.73 -25.14 -3.54
CA GLU A 207 -15.70 -24.54 -2.61
C GLU A 207 -15.46 -24.99 -1.18
N ASP A 208 -15.12 -26.27 -0.96
CA ASP A 208 -14.76 -26.79 0.36
C ASP A 208 -13.49 -26.14 0.92
N GLU A 209 -12.49 -25.84 0.08
CA GLU A 209 -11.27 -25.12 0.49
C GLU A 209 -11.55 -23.66 0.85
N VAL A 210 -12.38 -22.98 0.06
CA VAL A 210 -12.77 -21.59 0.33
C VAL A 210 -13.68 -21.48 1.56
N ALA A 211 -14.56 -22.44 1.81
CA ALA A 211 -15.41 -22.47 2.99
C ALA A 211 -14.62 -22.60 4.32
N ARG A 212 -13.36 -23.02 4.25
CA ARG A 212 -12.45 -23.12 5.40
C ARG A 212 -11.66 -21.83 5.65
N LEU A 213 -11.79 -20.81 4.81
CA LEU A 213 -11.16 -19.51 5.04
C LEU A 213 -11.94 -18.70 6.10
N PRO A 214 -11.30 -17.74 6.78
CA PRO A 214 -12.01 -16.79 7.64
C PRO A 214 -13.11 -16.06 6.87
N ALA A 215 -14.24 -15.79 7.51
CA ALA A 215 -15.37 -15.13 6.86
C ALA A 215 -15.06 -13.72 6.34
N ASP A 216 -14.05 -13.06 6.90
CA ASP A 216 -13.53 -11.75 6.53
C ASP A 216 -12.30 -11.81 5.59
N ASP A 217 -11.94 -12.99 5.09
CA ASP A 217 -10.87 -13.15 4.11
C ASP A 217 -11.20 -12.39 2.81
N ALA A 218 -10.22 -11.63 2.31
CA ALA A 218 -10.37 -10.77 1.14
C ALA A 218 -10.71 -11.56 -0.14
N LEU A 219 -10.32 -12.84 -0.22
CA LEU A 219 -10.59 -13.72 -1.34
C LEU A 219 -12.10 -13.87 -1.60
N HIS A 220 -12.93 -13.89 -0.55
CA HIS A 220 -14.39 -13.98 -0.71
C HIS A 220 -14.95 -12.81 -1.52
N ALA A 221 -14.52 -11.58 -1.19
CA ALA A 221 -14.96 -10.38 -1.90
C ALA A 221 -14.33 -10.27 -3.29
N GLN A 222 -13.10 -10.75 -3.47
CA GLN A 222 -12.41 -10.76 -4.76
C GLN A 222 -13.09 -11.69 -5.76
N VAL A 223 -13.41 -12.93 -5.37
CA VAL A 223 -14.13 -13.89 -6.22
C VAL A 223 -15.49 -13.33 -6.63
N GLU A 224 -16.25 -12.76 -5.69
CA GLU A 224 -17.58 -12.18 -5.99
C GLU A 224 -17.48 -11.05 -7.04
N ARG A 225 -16.47 -10.18 -6.93
CA ARG A 225 -16.23 -9.12 -7.91
C ARG A 225 -15.86 -9.68 -9.29
N SER A 226 -14.95 -10.65 -9.36
CA SER A 226 -14.54 -11.25 -10.64
C SER A 226 -15.66 -12.01 -11.33
N VAL A 227 -16.50 -12.71 -10.57
CA VAL A 227 -17.65 -13.46 -11.10
C VAL A 227 -18.70 -12.54 -11.73
N ARG A 228 -18.81 -11.27 -11.30
CA ARG A 228 -19.74 -10.26 -11.85
C ARG A 228 -21.19 -10.77 -11.95
N GLY A 229 -21.62 -11.57 -10.97
CA GLY A 229 -22.96 -12.18 -10.92
C GLY A 229 -23.21 -13.34 -11.90
N ARG A 230 -22.20 -13.78 -12.67
CA ARG A 230 -22.26 -14.91 -13.60
C ARG A 230 -21.79 -16.19 -12.95
N SER A 231 -22.70 -16.90 -12.27
CA SER A 231 -22.39 -18.11 -11.50
C SER A 231 -21.58 -19.18 -12.26
N GLU A 232 -21.69 -19.23 -13.57
CA GLU A 232 -20.94 -20.12 -14.47
C GLU A 232 -19.42 -19.84 -14.48
N ASN A 233 -18.99 -18.62 -14.16
CA ASN A 233 -17.58 -18.25 -14.08
C ASN A 233 -16.94 -18.66 -12.74
N ARG A 234 -17.74 -18.82 -11.69
CA ARG A 234 -17.24 -19.06 -10.34
C ARG A 234 -16.26 -20.24 -10.24
N PRO A 235 -16.49 -21.41 -10.84
CA PRO A 235 -15.53 -22.52 -10.74
C PRO A 235 -14.15 -22.19 -11.30
N THR A 236 -14.08 -21.47 -12.43
CA THR A 236 -12.79 -21.11 -13.03
C THR A 236 -12.09 -20.00 -12.25
N GLU A 237 -12.83 -19.03 -11.72
CA GLU A 237 -12.29 -17.98 -10.85
C GLU A 237 -11.73 -18.58 -9.56
N LEU A 238 -12.46 -19.50 -8.94
CA LEU A 238 -11.98 -20.22 -7.76
C LEU A 238 -10.71 -21.00 -8.06
N PHE A 239 -10.64 -21.71 -9.19
CA PHE A 239 -9.44 -22.44 -9.58
C PHE A 239 -8.23 -21.52 -9.75
N ALA A 240 -8.42 -20.35 -10.37
CA ALA A 240 -7.33 -19.40 -10.58
C ALA A 240 -6.90 -18.71 -9.27
N TYR A 241 -7.85 -18.20 -8.46
CA TYR A 241 -7.55 -17.52 -7.19
C TYR A 241 -7.01 -18.46 -6.11
N VAL A 242 -7.64 -19.62 -5.90
CA VAL A 242 -7.16 -20.59 -4.90
C VAL A 242 -5.77 -21.09 -5.28
N GLY A 243 -5.53 -21.34 -6.57
CA GLY A 243 -4.23 -21.78 -7.07
C GLY A 243 -3.10 -20.77 -6.85
N THR A 244 -3.40 -19.47 -6.91
CA THR A 244 -2.42 -18.38 -6.83
C THR A 244 -2.29 -17.72 -5.47
N GLN A 245 -3.31 -17.79 -4.60
CA GLN A 245 -3.35 -17.00 -3.37
C GLN A 245 -3.49 -17.81 -2.08
N VAL A 246 -4.02 -19.05 -2.14
CA VAL A 246 -4.31 -19.82 -0.94
C VAL A 246 -3.24 -20.86 -0.68
N TRP A 247 -2.51 -20.70 0.43
CA TRP A 247 -1.56 -21.70 0.94
C TRP A 247 -1.88 -22.09 2.38
N ARG A 248 -1.68 -23.36 2.69
CA ARG A 248 -1.75 -23.92 4.04
C ARG A 248 -0.53 -24.81 4.24
N GLU A 249 -0.11 -25.00 5.49
CA GLU A 249 0.95 -25.96 5.79
C GLU A 249 0.55 -27.36 5.28
N GLY A 250 1.37 -27.94 4.41
CA GLY A 250 1.08 -29.21 3.75
C GLY A 250 0.28 -29.13 2.44
N GLY A 251 -0.13 -27.92 2.01
CA GLY A 251 -0.92 -27.70 0.80
C GLY A 251 -2.44 -27.75 1.03
N LEU A 252 -3.18 -27.72 -0.07
CA LEU A 252 -4.64 -27.92 -0.12
C LEU A 252 -4.98 -29.41 -0.14
N ASP A 253 -6.23 -29.75 -0.47
CA ASP A 253 -6.61 -31.11 -0.85
C ASP A 253 -5.60 -31.73 -1.86
N PRO A 254 -5.14 -32.99 -1.63
CA PRO A 254 -4.15 -33.64 -2.49
C PRO A 254 -4.54 -33.73 -3.96
N GLU A 255 -5.83 -33.87 -4.30
CA GLU A 255 -6.29 -33.90 -5.69
C GLU A 255 -6.09 -32.52 -6.36
N LEU A 256 -6.34 -31.44 -5.62
CA LEU A 256 -6.06 -30.08 -6.10
C LEU A 256 -4.57 -29.84 -6.30
N GLU A 257 -3.73 -30.24 -5.33
CA GLU A 257 -2.27 -30.09 -5.45
C GLU A 257 -1.70 -30.92 -6.60
N GLU A 258 -2.23 -32.13 -6.85
CA GLU A 258 -1.84 -32.93 -8.01
C GLU A 258 -2.18 -32.21 -9.33
N VAL A 259 -3.38 -31.61 -9.42
CA VAL A 259 -3.79 -30.87 -10.61
C VAL A 259 -2.99 -29.59 -10.79
N TYR A 260 -2.78 -28.78 -9.75
CA TYR A 260 -1.97 -27.57 -9.83
C TYR A 260 -0.51 -27.88 -10.17
N GLY A 261 0.06 -28.96 -9.61
CA GLY A 261 1.43 -29.41 -9.90
C GLY A 261 1.69 -29.69 -11.38
N ARG A 262 0.62 -29.95 -12.17
CA ARG A 262 0.73 -30.08 -13.63
C ARG A 262 1.08 -28.75 -14.30
N PHE A 263 0.78 -27.61 -13.70
CA PHE A 263 0.90 -26.28 -14.31
C PHE A 263 1.85 -25.34 -13.55
N VAL A 264 2.02 -25.54 -12.25
CA VAL A 264 2.90 -24.77 -11.37
C VAL A 264 3.87 -25.73 -10.69
N ALA A 265 5.17 -25.54 -10.90
CA ALA A 265 6.21 -26.43 -10.37
C ALA A 265 6.40 -26.26 -8.86
N ASP A 266 6.20 -25.05 -8.34
CA ASP A 266 6.28 -24.72 -6.91
C ASP A 266 5.13 -23.77 -6.54
N ARG A 267 4.00 -24.35 -6.12
CA ARG A 267 2.79 -23.58 -5.79
C ARG A 267 2.96 -22.78 -4.50
N ALA A 268 3.75 -23.28 -3.54
CA ALA A 268 4.05 -22.55 -2.31
C ALA A 268 4.80 -21.25 -2.64
N ALA A 269 5.79 -21.32 -3.53
CA ALA A 269 6.55 -20.17 -3.97
C ALA A 269 5.70 -19.17 -4.76
N LEU A 270 4.80 -19.65 -5.63
CA LEU A 270 3.81 -18.81 -6.33
C LEU A 270 2.90 -18.07 -5.35
N VAL A 271 2.29 -18.76 -4.37
CA VAL A 271 1.45 -18.09 -3.37
C VAL A 271 2.25 -17.08 -2.55
N ALA A 272 3.52 -17.37 -2.26
CA ALA A 272 4.39 -16.41 -1.58
C ALA A 272 4.64 -15.13 -2.42
N VAL A 273 4.50 -15.16 -3.75
CA VAL A 273 4.50 -13.95 -4.59
C VAL A 273 3.30 -13.06 -4.25
N HIS A 274 2.09 -13.64 -4.19
CA HIS A 274 0.88 -12.92 -3.79
C HIS A 274 1.06 -12.29 -2.39
N THR A 275 1.45 -13.10 -1.41
CA THR A 275 1.62 -12.63 -0.02
C THR A 275 2.61 -11.47 0.08
N ARG A 276 3.75 -11.54 -0.63
CA ARG A 276 4.73 -10.44 -0.64
C ARG A 276 4.18 -9.19 -1.32
N SER A 277 3.43 -9.35 -2.41
CA SER A 277 2.86 -8.23 -3.16
C SER A 277 1.86 -7.44 -2.32
N VAL A 278 0.98 -8.14 -1.60
CA VAL A 278 0.04 -7.52 -0.66
C VAL A 278 0.78 -6.86 0.51
N ALA A 279 1.80 -7.53 1.07
CA ALA A 279 2.56 -7.03 2.21
C ALA A 279 3.29 -5.70 1.94
N VAL A 280 3.73 -5.46 0.70
CA VAL A 280 4.35 -4.18 0.31
C VAL A 280 3.41 -3.00 0.56
N LEU A 281 2.16 -3.10 0.10
CA LEU A 281 1.17 -2.04 0.23
C LEU A 281 0.69 -1.89 1.68
N ASP A 282 0.51 -3.01 2.38
CA ASP A 282 0.08 -3.00 3.77
C ASP A 282 1.14 -2.37 4.70
N THR A 283 2.41 -2.66 4.44
CA THR A 283 3.53 -2.05 5.18
C THR A 283 3.56 -0.54 4.97
N LEU A 284 3.49 -0.08 3.72
CA LEU A 284 3.44 1.36 3.41
C LEU A 284 2.22 2.04 4.02
N ARG A 285 1.05 1.41 4.02
CA ARG A 285 -0.16 1.94 4.67
C ARG A 285 0.04 2.08 6.17
N ALA A 286 0.58 1.06 6.83
CA ALA A 286 0.88 1.09 8.25
C ALA A 286 1.92 2.17 8.60
N GLU A 287 2.95 2.34 7.77
CA GLU A 287 3.95 3.40 7.94
C GLU A 287 3.31 4.80 7.84
N VAL A 288 2.45 5.03 6.85
CA VAL A 288 1.70 6.29 6.72
C VAL A 288 0.84 6.55 7.95
N GLU A 289 0.11 5.55 8.44
CA GLU A 289 -0.74 5.70 9.62
C GLU A 289 0.08 6.06 10.88
N VAL A 290 1.12 5.28 11.16
CA VAL A 290 2.00 5.48 12.33
C VAL A 290 2.66 6.86 12.26
N ALA A 291 3.20 7.24 11.10
CA ALA A 291 3.87 8.52 10.94
C ALA A 291 2.88 9.70 11.02
N SER A 292 1.66 9.55 10.51
CA SER A 292 0.60 10.56 10.67
C SER A 292 0.25 10.79 12.14
N GLN A 293 0.16 9.72 12.94
CA GLN A 293 -0.07 9.85 14.39
C GLN A 293 1.12 10.52 15.11
N GLN A 294 2.35 10.27 14.66
CA GLN A 294 3.54 10.93 15.20
C GLN A 294 3.53 12.43 14.94
N VAL A 295 3.15 12.88 13.74
CA VAL A 295 2.99 14.31 13.42
C VAL A 295 1.98 14.97 14.36
N LEU A 296 0.81 14.37 14.57
CA LEU A 296 -0.20 14.90 15.48
C LEU A 296 0.31 15.00 16.93
N ALA A 297 1.11 14.03 17.38
CA ALA A 297 1.72 14.07 18.70
C ALA A 297 2.76 15.20 18.82
N LEU A 298 3.61 15.40 17.81
CA LEU A 298 4.60 16.47 17.76
C LEU A 298 3.92 17.85 17.76
N GLU A 299 2.88 18.03 16.95
CA GLU A 299 2.08 19.26 16.91
C GLU A 299 1.48 19.61 18.27
N SER A 300 0.98 18.61 18.99
CA SER A 300 0.47 18.78 20.36
C SER A 300 1.56 19.23 21.33
N VAL A 301 2.75 18.64 21.24
CA VAL A 301 3.91 19.02 22.07
C VAL A 301 4.33 20.46 21.78
N VAL A 302 4.44 20.84 20.51
CA VAL A 302 4.76 22.21 20.08
C VAL A 302 3.71 23.21 20.59
N ALA A 303 2.42 22.90 20.44
CA ALA A 303 1.33 23.76 20.89
C ALA A 303 1.35 23.97 22.41
N GLN A 304 1.63 22.91 23.17
CA GLN A 304 1.81 22.99 24.63
C GLN A 304 3.03 23.84 25.00
N ALA A 305 4.14 23.67 24.29
CA ALA A 305 5.35 24.45 24.52
C ALA A 305 5.14 25.94 24.23
N ARG A 306 4.43 26.29 23.14
CA ARG A 306 4.03 27.67 22.82
C ARG A 306 3.13 28.28 23.89
N THR A 307 2.15 27.52 24.37
CA THR A 307 1.26 27.95 25.46
C THR A 307 2.05 28.24 26.74
N ARG A 308 3.01 27.36 27.08
CA ARG A 308 3.88 27.55 28.24
C ARG A 308 4.79 28.78 28.07
N LEU A 309 5.44 28.93 26.92
CA LEU A 309 6.28 30.10 26.63
C LEU A 309 5.49 31.40 26.77
N ALA A 310 4.24 31.45 26.28
CA ALA A 310 3.38 32.62 26.42
C ALA A 310 3.05 32.93 27.90
N ALA A 311 2.74 31.90 28.69
CA ALA A 311 2.50 32.06 30.12
C ALA A 311 3.76 32.53 30.87
N ASP A 312 4.91 31.92 30.62
CA ASP A 312 6.19 32.26 31.24
C ASP A 312 6.63 33.69 30.86
N THR A 313 6.38 34.09 29.61
CA THR A 313 6.65 35.46 29.14
C THR A 313 5.81 36.47 29.92
N ALA A 314 4.50 36.22 30.07
CA ALA A 314 3.62 37.10 30.82
C ALA A 314 4.02 37.22 32.31
N GLN A 315 4.44 36.11 32.94
CA GLN A 315 4.94 36.13 34.32
C GLN A 315 6.25 36.93 34.44
N ALA A 316 7.19 36.70 33.52
CA ALA A 316 8.47 37.42 33.51
C ALA A 316 8.30 38.93 33.27
N GLU A 317 7.39 39.33 32.37
CA GLU A 317 7.05 40.74 32.13
C GLU A 317 6.44 41.39 33.35
N ALA A 318 5.49 40.72 34.02
CA ALA A 318 4.90 41.21 35.26
C ALA A 318 5.94 41.37 36.38
N ALA A 319 6.82 40.38 36.56
CA ALA A 319 7.90 40.42 37.55
C ALA A 319 8.92 41.55 37.25
N ARG A 320 9.24 41.76 35.97
CA ARG A 320 10.10 42.85 35.52
C ARG A 320 9.46 44.21 35.79
N ALA A 321 8.18 44.40 35.48
CA ALA A 321 7.48 45.65 35.74
C ALA A 321 7.43 45.98 37.25
N GLU A 322 7.24 44.96 38.10
CA GLU A 322 7.30 45.13 39.55
C GLU A 322 8.69 45.57 40.02
N TYR A 323 9.74 44.91 39.52
CA TYR A 323 11.11 45.29 39.77
C TYR A 323 11.39 46.75 39.38
N GLU A 324 11.03 47.14 38.16
CA GLU A 324 11.25 48.50 37.65
C GLU A 324 10.52 49.56 38.50
N ARG A 325 9.29 49.26 38.94
CA ARG A 325 8.50 50.13 39.83
C ARG A 325 9.15 50.31 41.19
N VAL A 326 9.61 49.22 41.83
CA VAL A 326 10.26 49.29 43.15
C VAL A 326 11.63 49.96 43.05
N ALA A 327 12.41 49.66 42.00
CA ALA A 327 13.69 50.29 41.73
C ALA A 327 13.56 51.80 41.54
N ALA A 328 12.57 52.25 40.75
CA ALA A 328 12.29 53.68 40.55
C ALA A 328 11.88 54.38 41.87
N ARG A 329 11.02 53.74 42.67
CA ARG A 329 10.62 54.27 43.98
C ARG A 329 11.82 54.39 44.92
N HIS A 330 12.69 53.38 44.97
CA HIS A 330 13.92 53.43 45.76
C HIS A 330 14.84 54.55 45.29
N ALA A 331 15.08 54.68 43.98
CA ALA A 331 15.94 55.71 43.40
C ALA A 331 15.46 57.14 43.71
N ALA A 332 14.14 57.36 43.82
CA ALA A 332 13.55 58.65 44.16
C ALA A 332 13.65 59.03 45.65
N MET A 333 14.08 58.11 46.54
CA MET A 333 14.22 58.40 47.97
C MET A 333 15.46 59.26 48.28
N PRO A 334 15.41 60.11 49.33
CA PRO A 334 16.60 60.80 49.84
C PRO A 334 17.73 59.82 50.19
N ALA A 335 18.98 60.24 50.01
CA ALA A 335 20.15 59.37 50.17
C ALA A 335 20.21 58.66 51.55
N GLU A 336 19.86 59.36 52.63
CA GLU A 336 19.82 58.77 53.98
C GLU A 336 18.72 57.71 54.14
N GLN A 337 17.60 57.88 53.44
CA GLN A 337 16.50 56.90 53.46
C GLN A 337 16.86 55.67 52.61
N ARG A 338 17.50 55.86 51.46
CA ARG A 338 18.04 54.76 50.63
C ARG A 338 19.04 53.91 51.39
N ALA A 339 20.00 54.55 52.07
CA ALA A 339 21.03 53.85 52.84
C ALA A 339 20.48 52.97 53.98
N ARG A 340 19.29 53.29 54.50
CA ARG A 340 18.62 52.53 55.58
C ARG A 340 17.53 51.57 55.08
N ALA A 341 17.14 51.67 53.81
CA ALA A 341 16.07 50.86 53.24
C ALA A 341 16.47 49.38 53.19
N ARG A 342 15.53 48.52 53.60
CA ARG A 342 15.68 47.06 53.48
C ARG A 342 14.50 46.51 52.69
N LEU A 343 14.78 45.57 51.79
CA LEU A 343 13.78 44.91 50.97
C LEU A 343 13.94 43.40 51.10
N SER A 344 12.83 42.71 51.22
CA SER A 344 12.71 41.31 50.84
C SER A 344 12.01 41.23 49.47
N TRP A 345 12.16 40.11 48.80
CA TRP A 345 11.51 39.87 47.52
C TRP A 345 11.02 38.42 47.45
N VAL A 346 9.88 38.19 46.81
CA VAL A 346 9.44 36.85 46.43
C VAL A 346 9.36 36.84 44.91
N TRP A 347 10.12 35.95 44.28
CA TRP A 347 10.08 35.78 42.84
C TRP A 347 8.82 35.02 42.43
N TRP A 348 8.41 35.17 41.17
CA TRP A 348 7.18 34.55 40.66
C TRP A 348 7.22 33.01 40.69
N GLU A 349 8.42 32.42 40.71
CA GLU A 349 8.63 30.98 40.91
C GLU A 349 8.55 30.53 42.40
N GLY A 350 8.32 31.47 43.32
CA GLY A 350 8.22 31.23 44.77
C GLY A 350 9.54 31.33 45.54
N SER A 351 10.66 31.63 44.87
CA SER A 351 11.95 31.82 45.54
C SER A 351 11.99 33.13 46.34
N GLU A 352 12.45 33.06 47.59
CA GLU A 352 12.46 34.21 48.50
C GLU A 352 13.87 34.79 48.67
N LEU A 353 13.99 36.10 48.50
CA LEU A 353 15.14 36.88 48.93
C LEU A 353 14.82 37.47 50.31
N PRO A 354 15.54 37.08 51.38
CA PRO A 354 15.26 37.56 52.72
C PRO A 354 15.55 39.07 52.85
N PRO A 355 15.07 39.73 53.91
CA PRO A 355 15.28 41.16 54.11
C PRO A 355 16.77 41.56 54.13
N ALA A 356 17.24 42.22 53.07
CA ALA A 356 18.61 42.72 52.91
C ALA A 356 18.61 44.23 52.57
N PRO A 357 19.76 44.93 52.59
CA PRO A 357 19.84 46.30 52.10
C PRO A 357 19.23 46.42 50.69
N ALA A 358 18.42 47.45 50.47
CA ALA A 358 17.59 47.57 49.26
C ALA A 358 18.41 47.48 47.96
N GLU A 359 19.61 48.07 47.91
CA GLU A 359 20.48 48.01 46.73
C GLU A 359 20.97 46.58 46.43
N GLU A 360 21.26 45.78 47.46
CA GLU A 360 21.68 44.39 47.31
C GLU A 360 20.52 43.52 46.80
N THR A 361 19.32 43.68 47.39
CA THR A 361 18.11 42.98 46.95
C THR A 361 17.76 43.34 45.50
N LEU A 362 17.78 44.63 45.14
CA LEU A 362 17.49 45.08 43.77
C LEU A 362 18.52 44.56 42.76
N ALA A 363 19.80 44.50 43.13
CA ALA A 363 20.82 43.90 42.28
C ALA A 363 20.63 42.39 42.10
N ALA A 364 20.17 41.69 43.14
CA ALA A 364 19.82 40.27 43.05
C ALA A 364 18.60 40.03 42.14
N VAL A 365 17.55 40.83 42.29
CA VAL A 365 16.35 40.76 41.43
C VAL A 365 16.70 41.08 39.98
N ALA A 366 17.57 42.06 39.71
CA ALA A 366 18.02 42.36 38.36
C ALA A 366 18.70 41.16 37.67
N ARG A 367 19.46 40.35 38.42
CA ARG A 367 20.05 39.10 37.91
C ARG A 367 18.99 38.06 37.59
N LEU A 368 17.92 37.95 38.39
CA LEU A 368 16.80 37.05 38.12
C LEU A 368 16.03 37.47 36.86
N VAL A 369 15.77 38.77 36.67
CA VAL A 369 15.17 39.31 35.43
C VAL A 369 16.03 38.93 34.21
N ALA A 370 17.35 39.12 34.30
CA ALA A 370 18.26 38.78 33.20
C ALA A 370 18.32 37.28 32.91
N ARG A 371 18.29 36.44 33.96
CA ARG A 371 18.22 34.98 33.87
C ARG A 371 16.96 34.55 33.11
N ASP A 372 15.79 35.03 33.53
CA ASP A 372 14.50 34.65 32.94
C ASP A 372 14.41 35.12 31.49
N ALA A 373 14.88 36.33 31.18
CA ALA A 373 14.95 36.81 29.80
C ALA A 373 15.85 35.91 28.92
N SER A 374 16.94 35.37 29.47
CA SER A 374 17.78 34.41 28.74
C SER A 374 17.10 33.05 28.57
N ALA A 375 16.43 32.55 29.61
CA ALA A 375 15.72 31.28 29.56
C ALA A 375 14.58 31.33 28.53
N LEU A 376 13.80 32.42 28.47
CA LEU A 376 12.73 32.59 27.48
C LEU A 376 13.26 32.56 26.04
N ARG A 377 14.39 33.22 25.76
CA ARG A 377 15.03 33.16 24.43
C ARG A 377 15.47 31.74 24.06
N SER A 378 16.05 31.01 25.01
CA SER A 378 16.43 29.61 24.78
C SER A 378 15.22 28.71 24.53
N SER A 379 14.14 28.88 25.31
CA SER A 379 12.88 28.16 25.12
C SER A 379 12.25 28.47 23.77
N GLU A 380 12.23 29.73 23.35
CA GLU A 380 11.73 30.14 22.04
C GLU A 380 12.54 29.51 20.90
N ALA A 381 13.88 29.54 20.99
CA ALA A 381 14.75 28.90 19.99
C ALA A 381 14.50 27.38 19.89
N SER A 382 14.35 26.70 21.03
CA SER A 382 14.01 25.27 21.05
C SER A 382 12.64 24.98 20.44
N ILE A 383 11.65 25.84 20.65
CA ILE A 383 10.33 25.68 20.04
C ILE A 383 10.38 25.86 18.53
N VAL A 384 11.16 26.82 18.03
CA VAL A 384 11.37 27.01 16.58
C VAL A 384 12.02 25.76 15.96
N GLU A 385 12.97 25.13 16.65
CA GLU A 385 13.58 23.87 16.20
C GLU A 385 12.54 22.73 16.17
N MET A 386 11.75 22.57 17.24
CA MET A 386 10.67 21.56 17.26
C MET A 386 9.63 21.79 16.14
N GLU A 387 9.30 23.05 15.84
CA GLU A 387 8.40 23.39 14.72
C GLU A 387 8.99 23.01 13.36
N ALA A 388 10.29 23.26 13.16
CA ALA A 388 10.99 22.88 11.95
C ALA A 388 11.04 21.35 11.79
N ASP A 389 11.35 20.62 12.85
CA ASP A 389 11.36 19.15 12.85
C ASP A 389 9.95 18.59 12.58
N THR A 390 8.92 19.18 13.19
CA THR A 390 7.52 18.78 12.96
C THR A 390 7.10 19.03 11.51
N ALA A 391 7.52 20.16 10.93
CA ALA A 391 7.25 20.48 9.53
C ALA A 391 7.97 19.52 8.57
N ALA A 392 9.23 19.18 8.84
CA ALA A 392 9.98 18.20 8.07
C ALA A 392 9.32 16.81 8.12
N GLU A 393 8.88 16.39 9.30
CA GLU A 393 8.17 15.12 9.47
C GLU A 393 6.83 15.12 8.73
N ARG A 394 6.08 16.23 8.75
CA ARG A 394 4.85 16.36 7.96
C ARG A 394 5.12 16.19 6.46
N SER A 395 6.13 16.86 5.93
CA SER A 395 6.49 16.72 4.51
C SER A 395 6.92 15.28 4.16
N ARG A 396 7.58 14.58 5.08
CA ARG A 396 7.91 13.16 4.92
C ARG A 396 6.65 12.28 4.84
N VAL A 397 5.67 12.52 5.72
CA VAL A 397 4.39 11.80 5.70
C VAL A 397 3.59 12.08 4.43
N GLU A 398 3.55 13.33 3.97
CA GLU A 398 2.92 13.70 2.71
C GLU A 398 3.57 12.96 1.52
N ALA A 399 4.89 12.84 1.51
CA ALA A 399 5.62 12.07 0.49
C ALA A 399 5.28 10.58 0.55
N LEU A 400 5.20 9.97 1.74
CA LEU A 400 4.77 8.57 1.89
C LEU A 400 3.33 8.34 1.42
N HIS A 401 2.42 9.28 1.72
CA HIS A 401 1.05 9.20 1.26
C HIS A 401 0.98 9.30 -0.27
N ALA A 402 1.70 10.24 -0.88
CA ALA A 402 1.78 10.40 -2.32
C ALA A 402 2.37 9.15 -3.00
N ASP A 403 3.40 8.54 -2.42
CA ASP A 403 3.99 7.29 -2.90
C ASP A 403 2.98 6.13 -2.87
N LEU A 404 2.29 5.94 -1.74
CA LEU A 404 1.26 4.92 -1.61
C LEU A 404 0.09 5.13 -2.59
N THR A 405 -0.37 6.37 -2.74
CA THR A 405 -1.40 6.72 -3.74
C THR A 405 -0.92 6.44 -5.16
N GLY A 406 0.34 6.75 -5.48
CA GLY A 406 0.95 6.46 -6.78
C GLY A 406 1.01 4.96 -7.09
N LEU A 407 1.27 4.12 -6.09
CA LEU A 407 1.21 2.67 -6.22
C LEU A 407 -0.22 2.18 -6.45
N TYR A 408 -1.20 2.65 -5.68
CA TYR A 408 -2.60 2.26 -5.89
C TYR A 408 -3.14 2.67 -7.25
N ALA A 409 -2.78 3.87 -7.72
CA ALA A 409 -3.18 4.35 -9.05
C ALA A 409 -2.64 3.44 -10.16
N GLN A 410 -1.48 2.82 -9.97
CA GLN A 410 -0.95 1.86 -10.94
C GLN A 410 -1.68 0.53 -10.92
N LEU A 411 -2.31 0.11 -9.81
CA LEU A 411 -3.05 -1.16 -9.73
C LEU A 411 -4.46 -1.08 -10.32
N ASP A 412 -4.92 0.11 -10.68
CA ASP A 412 -6.16 0.36 -11.42
C ASP A 412 -5.81 0.99 -12.79
N PRO A 413 -5.39 0.20 -13.78
CA PRO A 413 -4.98 0.72 -15.08
C PRO A 413 -6.11 1.43 -15.85
N ALA A 414 -7.37 1.30 -15.40
CA ALA A 414 -8.51 1.97 -16.02
C ALA A 414 -8.99 3.23 -15.28
N GLY A 415 -8.73 3.34 -13.97
CA GLY A 415 -9.19 4.44 -13.11
C GLY A 415 -8.50 5.79 -13.34
N GLY A 416 -7.44 5.84 -14.16
CA GLY A 416 -6.69 7.05 -14.49
C GLY A 416 -7.32 7.97 -15.56
N ARG A 417 -8.59 7.76 -15.95
CA ARG A 417 -9.28 8.53 -17.00
C ARG A 417 -10.49 9.31 -16.50
#